data_AF-A0A816NR66-F1
#
_entry.id   AF-A0A816NR66-F1
#
_cell.length_a   1.000
_cell.length_b   1.000
_cell.length_c   1.000
_cell.angle_alpha   90.00
_cell.angle_beta   90.00
_cell.angle_gamma   90.00
#
_symmetry.space_group_name_H-M   'P 1'
#
loop_
_entity.id
_entity.type
_entity.pdbx_description
1 polymer ?
#
loop_
_entity_poly.entity_id
_entity_poly.type
_entity_poly.pdbx_seq_one_letter_code
_entity_poly.pdbx_strand_id
1 'polypeptide(L)'
;MPDYAPFYNKGRGRSIMCSDLLVMRPSGPFFSLTEKEYSEALKRYPNLNDDCNINYEKTSASAAITLSDDHYFNNQNNLNQFKRLFQLLPFKKEYKNHDFLCLADNSKTHTAAEIHLNDFGMRPGTRCPVDKIEYIDENNKKQTIECYDDDGYSKGLLAIANELNVFVLSKCKLNDLKLLLSQHAAFKSVSKLEKLAAEYNIKIIFTPKYHCETNPIEGYWCHSKQYIRKHTIQSFQKLTTLMPEAKANFIQKQVHLKLFRRFWRTECC
;
A
#
# COMPACT_ATOMS: atom_id res chain seq x y z
N MET A 1 -38.20 15.85 11.54
CA MET A 1 -37.24 16.54 10.65
C MET A 1 -36.06 17.01 11.50
N PRO A 2 -34.96 16.26 11.63
CA PRO A 2 -33.77 16.71 12.33
C PRO A 2 -32.69 17.09 11.31
N ASP A 3 -32.66 18.36 10.89
CA ASP A 3 -31.77 18.79 9.79
C ASP A 3 -31.04 20.12 10.07
N TYR A 4 -30.65 20.34 11.33
CA TYR A 4 -29.85 21.51 11.73
C TYR A 4 -28.82 21.17 12.81
N ALA A 5 -28.06 20.10 12.61
CA ALA A 5 -26.72 20.07 13.19
C ALA A 5 -25.82 20.84 12.21
N PRO A 6 -25.34 22.06 12.54
CA PRO A 6 -24.38 22.73 11.68
C PRO A 6 -23.18 21.80 11.52
N PHE A 7 -22.84 21.47 10.27
CA PHE A 7 -21.53 20.88 9.96
C PHE A 7 -20.50 21.84 10.55
N TYR A 8 -19.86 21.43 11.65
CA TYR A 8 -18.71 22.16 12.17
C TYR A 8 -17.72 22.24 11.02
N ASN A 9 -17.45 23.46 10.52
CA ASN A 9 -16.27 23.70 9.71
C ASN A 9 -15.11 23.00 10.43
N LYS A 10 -14.42 22.06 9.78
CA LYS A 10 -13.13 21.56 10.27
C LYS A 10 -12.33 22.83 10.56
N GLY A 11 -12.08 23.10 11.85
CA GLY A 11 -11.51 24.38 12.25
C GLY A 11 -10.22 24.65 11.48
N ARG A 12 -9.74 25.90 11.52
CA ARG A 12 -8.35 26.26 11.16
C ARG A 12 -7.34 25.63 12.17
N GLY A 13 -7.60 24.41 12.60
CA GLY A 13 -6.84 23.67 13.59
C GLY A 13 -5.58 23.14 12.94
N ARG A 14 -4.47 23.31 13.63
CA ARG A 14 -3.21 22.67 13.28
C ARG A 14 -3.35 21.18 13.56
N SER A 15 -2.93 20.34 12.62
CA SER A 15 -2.93 18.89 12.78
C SER A 15 -1.61 18.29 12.35
N ILE A 16 -1.35 17.08 12.82
CA ILE A 16 -0.18 16.30 12.45
C ILE A 16 -0.71 14.99 11.89
N MET A 17 -0.27 14.63 10.70
CA MET A 17 -0.45 13.28 10.19
C MET A 17 0.83 12.50 10.36
N CYS A 18 0.72 11.31 10.94
CA CYS A 18 1.84 10.39 11.11
C CYS A 18 1.50 9.08 10.42
N SER A 19 2.49 8.50 9.77
CA SER A 19 2.41 7.17 9.17
C SER A 19 3.60 6.34 9.66
N ASP A 20 3.31 5.28 10.40
CA ASP A 20 4.29 4.37 10.97
C ASP A 20 4.10 2.96 10.40
N LEU A 21 5.20 2.22 10.31
CA LEU A 21 5.22 0.81 9.90
C LEU A 21 5.65 -0.06 11.08
N LEU A 22 4.78 -0.99 11.48
CA LEU A 22 5.13 -1.97 12.51
C LEU A 22 5.89 -3.15 11.93
N VAL A 23 6.86 -3.62 12.68
CA VAL A 23 7.61 -4.84 12.39
C VAL A 23 7.49 -5.81 13.56
N MET A 24 7.30 -7.08 13.24
CA MET A 24 7.30 -8.15 14.23
C MET A 24 8.72 -8.66 14.49
N ARG A 25 9.48 -7.99 15.37
CA ARG A 25 10.83 -8.44 15.77
C ARG A 25 11.14 -8.16 17.23
N PRO A 26 12.07 -8.92 17.84
CA PRO A 26 12.53 -8.68 19.22
C PRO A 26 13.27 -7.35 19.39
N SER A 27 13.94 -6.86 18.35
CA SER A 27 14.72 -5.61 18.38
C SER A 27 13.86 -4.36 18.53
N GLY A 28 12.57 -4.45 18.21
CA GLY A 28 11.60 -3.41 18.47
C GLY A 28 10.45 -3.41 17.45
N PRO A 29 9.39 -2.64 17.75
CA PRO A 29 8.21 -2.60 16.91
C PRO A 29 8.33 -1.77 15.63
N PHE A 30 9.35 -0.92 15.49
CA PHE A 30 9.48 -0.01 14.35
C PHE A 30 10.75 -0.31 13.56
N PHE A 31 10.63 -0.27 12.24
CA PHE A 31 11.77 -0.42 11.36
C PHE A 31 12.69 0.79 11.44
N SER A 32 13.99 0.56 11.60
CA SER A 32 15.02 1.57 11.36
C SER A 32 16.34 0.89 11.01
N LEU A 33 17.14 1.57 10.19
CA LEU A 33 18.53 1.22 9.94
C LEU A 33 19.45 1.95 10.92
N THR A 34 20.60 1.34 11.21
CA THR A 34 21.74 2.05 11.77
C THR A 34 22.31 3.03 10.74
N GLU A 35 23.06 4.05 11.19
CA GLU A 35 23.71 5.02 10.28
C GLU A 35 24.61 4.34 9.24
N LYS A 36 25.29 3.25 9.64
CA LYS A 36 26.12 2.46 8.71
C LYS A 36 25.28 1.76 7.65
N GLU A 37 24.21 1.06 8.06
CA GLU A 37 23.30 0.39 7.12
C GLU A 37 22.61 1.39 6.20
N TYR A 38 22.22 2.56 6.71
CA TYR A 38 21.59 3.62 5.91
C TYR A 38 22.58 4.24 4.90
N SER A 39 23.83 4.43 5.29
CA SER A 39 24.88 4.90 4.38
C SER A 39 25.13 3.92 3.23
N GLU A 40 25.04 2.61 3.49
CA GLU A 40 25.11 1.57 2.46
C GLU A 40 23.86 1.61 1.56
N ALA A 41 22.68 1.85 2.12
CA ALA A 41 21.43 2.00 1.37
C ALA A 41 21.48 3.19 0.41
N LEU A 42 22.00 4.34 0.85
CA LEU A 42 22.14 5.55 0.05
C LEU A 42 23.06 5.38 -1.17
N LYS A 43 24.09 4.53 -1.07
CA LYS A 43 24.96 4.23 -2.21
C LYS A 43 24.21 3.54 -3.35
N ARG A 44 23.22 2.71 -3.01
CA ARG A 44 22.40 1.97 -4.00
C ARG A 44 21.17 2.76 -4.43
N TYR A 45 20.58 3.50 -3.50
CA TYR A 45 19.35 4.25 -3.69
C TYR A 45 19.55 5.72 -3.26
N PRO A 46 20.20 6.54 -4.10
CA PRO A 46 20.44 7.96 -3.77
C PRO A 46 19.14 8.74 -3.54
N ASN A 47 18.05 8.32 -4.18
CA ASN A 47 16.70 8.88 -4.04
C ASN A 47 16.15 8.80 -2.61
N LEU A 48 16.77 8.03 -1.71
CA LEU A 48 16.39 8.01 -0.29
C LEU A 48 16.71 9.32 0.43
N ASN A 49 17.59 10.15 -0.17
CA ASN A 49 17.94 11.47 0.36
C ASN A 49 17.09 12.61 -0.24
N ASP A 50 16.17 12.30 -1.16
CA ASP A 50 15.34 13.32 -1.78
C ASP A 50 14.32 13.84 -0.76
N ASP A 51 14.33 15.15 -0.54
CA ASP A 51 13.31 15.83 0.25
C ASP A 51 12.00 15.80 -0.55
N CYS A 52 11.01 15.09 -0.01
CA CYS A 52 9.65 15.16 -0.50
C CYS A 52 8.78 15.89 0.53
N ASN A 53 7.54 16.23 0.18
CA ASN A 53 6.58 16.90 1.09
C ASN A 53 6.18 16.04 2.31
N ILE A 54 6.80 14.87 2.50
CA ILE A 54 6.67 13.99 3.65
C ILE A 54 8.00 14.04 4.43
N ASN A 55 7.93 14.36 5.71
CA ASN A 55 9.12 14.33 6.57
C ASN A 55 9.36 12.90 7.05
N TYR A 56 10.22 12.15 6.35
CA TYR A 56 10.65 10.83 6.78
C TYR A 56 11.57 10.92 8.01
N GLU A 57 11.41 9.97 8.93
CA GLU A 57 12.44 9.68 9.91
C GLU A 57 13.69 9.18 9.17
N LYS A 58 14.84 9.84 9.39
CA LYS A 58 16.08 9.72 8.58
C LYS A 58 16.40 8.29 8.14
N THR A 59 16.48 7.34 9.07
CA THR A 59 16.88 5.95 8.80
C THR A 59 15.71 4.96 8.75
N SER A 60 14.48 5.46 8.61
CA SER A 60 13.26 4.65 8.59
C SER A 60 12.42 4.97 7.34
N ALA A 61 11.30 4.26 7.21
CA ALA A 61 10.20 4.60 6.33
C ALA A 61 9.03 5.24 7.10
N SER A 62 9.07 5.31 8.44
CA SER A 62 8.13 6.12 9.23
C SER A 62 8.23 7.59 8.84
N ALA A 63 7.09 8.29 8.84
CA ALA A 63 7.03 9.65 8.33
C ALA A 63 5.92 10.48 8.99
N ALA A 64 6.08 11.80 8.97
CA ALA A 64 5.07 12.73 9.45
C ALA A 64 4.91 13.94 8.51
N ILE A 65 3.70 14.48 8.46
CA ILE A 65 3.36 15.71 7.76
C ILE A 65 2.78 16.67 8.79
N THR A 66 3.43 17.82 8.94
CA THR A 66 2.90 18.94 9.73
C THR A 66 1.96 19.73 8.82
N LEU A 67 0.68 19.82 9.18
CA LEU A 67 -0.29 20.61 8.41
C LEU A 67 -0.11 22.09 8.75
N SER A 68 0.92 22.72 8.18
CA SER A 68 0.97 24.18 7.99
C SER A 68 0.28 24.60 6.69
N ASP A 69 0.28 23.70 5.71
CA ASP A 69 -0.29 23.83 4.37
C ASP A 69 -1.11 22.55 4.07
N ASP A 70 -2.07 22.59 3.13
CA ASP A 70 -3.07 21.55 2.79
C ASP A 70 -2.49 20.18 2.31
N HIS A 71 -1.57 19.58 3.06
CA HIS A 71 -0.85 18.37 2.71
C HIS A 71 -1.36 17.16 3.50
N TYR A 72 -1.94 16.19 2.80
CA TYR A 72 -2.35 14.91 3.37
C TYR A 72 -1.59 13.75 2.73
N PHE A 73 -1.49 12.61 3.43
CA PHE A 73 -1.00 11.38 2.82
C PHE A 73 -1.99 10.93 1.75
N ASN A 74 -1.64 11.15 0.48
CA ASN A 74 -2.38 10.61 -0.65
C ASN A 74 -1.88 9.19 -1.02
N ASN A 75 -2.54 8.56 -1.98
CA ASN A 75 -2.21 7.19 -2.39
C ASN A 75 -0.77 7.07 -2.93
N GLN A 76 -0.25 8.13 -3.58
CA GLN A 76 1.12 8.16 -4.06
C GLN A 76 2.12 8.30 -2.92
N ASN A 77 1.81 9.09 -1.89
CA ASN A 77 2.63 9.20 -0.68
C ASN A 77 2.74 7.84 0.02
N ASN A 78 1.62 7.12 0.16
CA ASN A 78 1.61 5.78 0.74
C ASN A 78 2.44 4.79 -0.09
N LEU A 79 2.29 4.81 -1.41
CA LEU A 79 3.07 3.93 -2.30
C LEU A 79 4.57 4.25 -2.24
N ASN A 80 4.95 5.54 -2.19
CA ASN A 80 6.33 5.96 -2.03
C ASN A 80 6.91 5.54 -0.68
N GLN A 81 6.10 5.58 0.38
CA GLN A 81 6.50 5.10 1.71
C GLN A 81 6.78 3.59 1.70
N PHE A 82 5.93 2.78 1.07
CA PHE A 82 6.18 1.35 0.87
C PHE A 82 7.43 1.11 0.03
N LYS A 83 7.62 1.85 -1.07
CA LYS A 83 8.82 1.75 -1.91
C LYS A 83 10.08 2.06 -1.10
N ARG A 84 10.05 3.10 -0.27
CA ARG A 84 11.15 3.44 0.65
C ARG A 84 11.43 2.29 1.61
N LEU A 85 10.40 1.72 2.24
CA LEU A 85 10.57 0.55 3.11
C LEU A 85 11.26 -0.60 2.37
N PHE A 86 10.76 -0.95 1.18
CA PHE A 86 11.27 -2.07 0.39
C PHE A 86 12.72 -1.87 -0.06
N GLN A 87 13.12 -0.63 -0.36
CA GLN A 87 14.51 -0.27 -0.63
C GLN A 87 15.41 -0.42 0.59
N LEU A 88 14.90 -0.15 1.81
CA LEU A 88 15.68 -0.20 3.05
C LEU A 88 15.80 -1.61 3.65
N LEU A 89 14.78 -2.46 3.50
CA LEU A 89 14.71 -3.79 4.11
C LEU A 89 15.97 -4.66 3.86
N PRO A 90 16.54 -4.74 2.64
CA PRO A 90 17.72 -5.57 2.37
C PRO A 90 18.99 -5.16 3.13
N PHE A 91 19.06 -3.92 3.62
CA PHE A 91 20.22 -3.39 4.33
C PHE A 91 20.19 -3.66 5.83
N LYS A 92 19.04 -4.09 6.36
CA LYS A 92 18.94 -4.43 7.77
C LYS A 92 19.64 -5.77 8.00
N LYS A 93 20.81 -5.74 8.65
CA LYS A 93 21.64 -6.94 8.88
C LYS A 93 20.91 -8.02 9.65
N GLU A 94 20.09 -7.59 10.61
CA GLU A 94 19.27 -8.48 11.43
C GLU A 94 18.24 -9.28 10.59
N TYR A 95 17.91 -8.81 9.39
CA TYR A 95 16.91 -9.41 8.50
C TYR A 95 17.56 -10.17 7.35
N LYS A 96 18.88 -10.32 7.35
CA LYS A 96 19.59 -11.10 6.34
C LYS A 96 19.04 -12.54 6.34
N ASN A 97 18.72 -13.05 5.15
CA ASN A 97 18.15 -14.38 4.92
C ASN A 97 16.73 -14.60 5.46
N HIS A 98 16.00 -13.52 5.78
CA HIS A 98 14.56 -13.62 6.08
C HIS A 98 13.73 -13.29 4.84
N ASP A 99 12.61 -13.99 4.68
CA ASP A 99 11.55 -13.59 3.76
C ASP A 99 10.73 -12.45 4.35
N PHE A 100 10.31 -11.53 3.49
CA PHE A 100 9.51 -10.38 3.89
C PHE A 100 8.04 -10.59 3.52
N LEU A 101 7.20 -10.49 4.55
CA LEU A 101 5.77 -10.45 4.43
C LEU A 101 5.27 -9.10 4.95
N CYS A 102 4.50 -8.40 4.13
CA CYS A 102 3.94 -7.10 4.45
C CYS A 102 2.41 -7.21 4.57
N LEU A 103 1.88 -6.79 5.72
CA LEU A 103 0.45 -6.70 5.97
C LEU A 103 -0.04 -5.30 5.60
N ALA A 104 -1.11 -5.20 4.83
CA ALA A 104 -1.73 -3.93 4.45
C ALA A 104 -3.24 -3.98 4.67
N ASP A 105 -3.84 -2.84 5.01
CA ASP A 105 -5.30 -2.73 5.05
C ASP A 105 -5.87 -2.81 3.63
N ASN A 106 -6.99 -3.52 3.48
CA ASN A 106 -7.74 -3.64 2.22
C ASN A 106 -8.59 -2.38 1.98
N SER A 107 -7.92 -1.24 1.95
CA SER A 107 -8.52 0.06 1.68
C SER A 107 -8.62 0.29 0.16
N LYS A 108 -9.75 0.88 -0.29
CA LYS A 108 -10.00 1.21 -1.72
C LYS A 108 -8.95 2.18 -2.32
N THR A 109 -8.11 2.77 -1.46
CA THR A 109 -7.08 3.76 -1.77
C THR A 109 -5.82 3.19 -2.44
N HIS A 110 -5.62 1.88 -2.50
CA HIS A 110 -4.53 1.28 -3.30
C HIS A 110 -4.96 1.01 -4.75
N THR A 111 -5.69 1.97 -5.33
CA THR A 111 -6.53 1.82 -6.52
C THR A 111 -5.75 1.21 -7.68
N ALA A 112 -6.11 -0.03 -8.02
CA ALA A 112 -5.76 -0.66 -9.28
C ALA A 112 -6.25 0.23 -10.43
N ALA A 113 -5.54 0.26 -11.55
CA ALA A 113 -6.19 0.63 -12.79
C ALA A 113 -7.23 -0.47 -13.05
N GLU A 114 -8.49 -0.22 -12.70
CA GLU A 114 -9.58 -1.17 -12.99
C GLU A 114 -9.83 -1.12 -14.49
N ILE A 115 -9.16 -2.01 -15.21
CA ILE A 115 -9.44 -2.26 -16.62
C ILE A 115 -10.78 -2.98 -16.67
N HIS A 116 -11.86 -2.25 -16.89
CA HIS A 116 -13.18 -2.85 -17.02
C HIS A 116 -13.32 -3.49 -18.41
N LEU A 117 -13.48 -4.81 -18.41
CA LEU A 117 -13.75 -5.59 -19.62
C LEU A 117 -15.00 -5.10 -20.38
N ASN A 118 -15.90 -4.35 -19.73
CA ASN A 118 -17.06 -3.75 -20.37
C ASN A 118 -16.73 -2.61 -21.34
N ASP A 119 -15.55 -2.02 -21.20
CA ASP A 119 -15.11 -0.91 -22.04
C ASP A 119 -14.43 -1.39 -23.33
N PHE A 120 -14.18 -2.70 -23.44
CA PHE A 120 -13.61 -3.31 -24.64
C PHE A 120 -14.69 -3.85 -25.57
N GLY A 121 -14.49 -3.69 -26.88
CA GLY A 121 -15.26 -4.42 -27.88
C GLY A 121 -14.65 -5.78 -28.23
N MET A 122 -15.45 -6.61 -28.91
CA MET A 122 -15.07 -7.98 -29.26
C MET A 122 -14.02 -8.05 -30.38
N ARG A 123 -14.13 -7.14 -31.35
CA ARG A 123 -13.39 -7.14 -32.63
C ARG A 123 -12.38 -5.98 -32.68
N PRO A 124 -11.35 -6.07 -33.53
CA PRO A 124 -10.43 -4.97 -33.76
C PRO A 124 -11.12 -3.68 -34.22
N GLY A 125 -10.52 -2.53 -33.94
CA GLY A 125 -11.03 -1.21 -34.32
C GLY A 125 -12.30 -0.78 -33.59
N THR A 126 -12.61 -1.40 -32.44
CA THR A 126 -13.75 -1.04 -31.60
C THR A 126 -13.30 -0.30 -30.33
N ARG A 127 -14.11 -0.29 -29.27
CA ARG A 127 -13.75 0.41 -28.03
C ARG A 127 -12.55 -0.26 -27.36
N CYS A 128 -11.57 0.54 -26.96
CA CYS A 128 -10.48 0.16 -26.08
C CYS A 128 -10.11 1.37 -25.22
N PRO A 129 -10.21 1.28 -23.87
CA PRO A 129 -9.98 2.42 -22.99
C PRO A 129 -8.51 2.66 -22.65
N VAL A 130 -7.60 1.75 -23.03
CA VAL A 130 -6.20 1.74 -22.60
C VAL A 130 -5.27 1.40 -23.75
N ASP A 131 -4.05 1.93 -23.70
CA ASP A 131 -3.03 1.67 -24.71
C ASP A 131 -2.32 0.34 -24.48
N LYS A 132 -2.15 -0.05 -23.22
CA LYS A 132 -1.49 -1.29 -22.83
C LYS A 132 -2.05 -1.87 -21.52
N ILE A 133 -1.98 -3.19 -21.41
CA ILE A 133 -2.31 -3.94 -20.20
C ILE A 133 -1.01 -4.49 -19.60
N GLU A 134 -0.66 -4.03 -18.40
CA GLU A 134 0.51 -4.52 -17.65
C GLU A 134 0.07 -5.41 -16.48
N TYR A 135 0.56 -6.65 -16.46
CA TYR A 135 0.22 -7.65 -15.44
C TYR A 135 1.41 -8.50 -15.03
N ILE A 136 1.23 -9.29 -13.97
CA ILE A 136 2.23 -10.22 -13.45
C ILE A 136 1.70 -11.63 -13.73
N ASP A 137 2.52 -12.46 -14.38
CA ASP A 137 2.15 -13.84 -14.72
C ASP A 137 2.33 -14.81 -13.52
N GLU A 138 2.00 -16.08 -13.74
CA GLU A 138 2.09 -17.14 -12.72
C GLU A 138 3.53 -17.36 -12.21
N ASN A 139 4.54 -16.87 -12.93
CA ASN A 139 5.96 -16.98 -12.58
C ASN A 139 6.51 -15.69 -11.93
N ASN A 140 5.63 -14.78 -11.48
CA ASN A 140 5.99 -13.47 -10.93
C ASN A 140 6.77 -12.57 -11.91
N LYS A 141 6.63 -12.77 -13.22
CA LYS A 141 7.27 -11.93 -14.23
C LYS A 141 6.31 -10.87 -14.74
N LYS A 142 6.81 -9.64 -14.91
CA LYS A 142 6.06 -8.54 -15.52
C LYS A 142 5.86 -8.81 -17.01
N GLN A 143 4.61 -8.77 -17.45
CA GLN A 143 4.17 -8.90 -18.84
C GLN A 143 3.41 -7.66 -19.26
N THR A 144 3.50 -7.32 -20.53
CA THR A 144 2.80 -6.18 -21.13
C THR A 144 2.15 -6.62 -22.42
N ILE A 145 0.89 -6.20 -22.63
CA ILE A 145 0.14 -6.42 -23.87
C ILE A 145 -0.20 -5.05 -24.43
N GLU A 146 0.29 -4.76 -25.63
CA GLU A 146 -0.13 -3.58 -26.38
C GLU A 146 -1.56 -3.80 -26.88
N CYS A 147 -2.44 -2.84 -26.62
CA CYS A 147 -3.86 -2.90 -26.97
C CYS A 147 -4.16 -2.31 -28.34
N TYR A 148 -3.13 -1.92 -29.10
CA TYR A 148 -3.23 -1.47 -30.48
C TYR A 148 -2.28 -2.31 -31.35
N ASP A 149 -2.69 -2.58 -32.59
CA ASP A 149 -1.82 -3.19 -33.59
C ASP A 149 -0.86 -2.16 -34.21
N ASP A 150 0.07 -2.63 -35.05
CA ASP A 150 1.08 -1.80 -35.70
C ASP A 150 0.45 -0.74 -36.65
N ASP A 151 -0.79 -0.98 -37.09
CA ASP A 151 -1.57 -0.08 -37.93
C ASP A 151 -2.38 0.95 -37.11
N GLY A 152 -2.30 0.90 -35.77
CA GLY A 152 -2.97 1.82 -34.86
C GLY A 152 -4.44 1.51 -34.59
N TYR A 153 -4.94 0.34 -34.96
CA TYR A 153 -6.29 -0.12 -34.61
C TYR A 153 -6.29 -0.82 -33.26
N SER A 154 -7.35 -0.56 -32.47
CA SER A 154 -7.50 -1.21 -31.17
C SER A 154 -7.67 -2.72 -31.34
N LYS A 155 -6.95 -3.50 -30.53
CA LYS A 155 -7.12 -4.94 -30.43
C LYS A 155 -8.40 -5.24 -29.66
N GLY A 156 -9.33 -5.95 -30.29
CA GLY A 156 -10.53 -6.45 -29.61
C GLY A 156 -10.20 -7.56 -28.62
N LEU A 157 -11.14 -7.90 -27.72
CA LEU A 157 -10.94 -8.94 -26.71
C LEU A 157 -10.54 -10.30 -27.28
N LEU A 158 -10.94 -10.64 -28.51
CA LEU A 158 -10.53 -11.90 -29.15
C LEU A 158 -9.02 -11.93 -29.46
N ALA A 159 -8.47 -10.83 -29.98
CA ALA A 159 -7.04 -10.73 -30.27
C ALA A 159 -6.24 -10.80 -28.96
N ILE A 160 -6.70 -10.08 -27.94
CA ILE A 160 -6.06 -10.09 -26.61
C ILE A 160 -6.14 -11.49 -25.98
N ALA A 161 -7.27 -12.21 -26.10
CA ALA A 161 -7.40 -13.58 -25.59
C ALA A 161 -6.42 -14.55 -26.26
N ASN A 162 -6.21 -14.42 -27.58
CA ASN A 162 -5.24 -15.23 -28.31
C ASN A 162 -3.80 -14.94 -27.87
N GLU A 163 -3.43 -13.66 -27.69
CA GLU A 163 -2.10 -13.28 -27.16
C GLU A 163 -1.86 -13.79 -25.73
N LEU A 164 -2.94 -13.89 -24.94
CA LEU A 164 -2.92 -14.48 -23.61
C LEU A 164 -2.93 -16.01 -23.60
N ASN A 165 -2.94 -16.67 -24.76
CA ASN A 165 -3.07 -18.12 -24.90
C ASN A 165 -4.33 -18.68 -24.19
N VAL A 166 -5.40 -17.87 -24.12
CA VAL A 166 -6.66 -18.29 -23.53
C VAL A 166 -7.50 -18.98 -24.60
N PHE A 167 -7.90 -20.22 -24.36
CA PHE A 167 -8.73 -20.96 -25.31
C PHE A 167 -10.14 -20.36 -25.40
N VAL A 168 -10.52 -19.87 -26.59
CA VAL A 168 -11.84 -19.32 -26.87
C VAL A 168 -12.59 -20.21 -27.86
N LEU A 169 -13.82 -20.59 -27.52
CA LEU A 169 -14.70 -21.36 -28.40
C LEU A 169 -15.09 -20.54 -29.63
N SER A 170 -15.18 -21.18 -30.80
CA SER A 170 -15.48 -20.53 -32.09
C SER A 170 -16.82 -19.77 -32.15
N LYS A 171 -17.77 -20.08 -31.26
CA LYS A 171 -19.06 -19.39 -31.10
C LYS A 171 -19.22 -18.69 -29.74
N CYS A 172 -18.12 -18.20 -29.16
CA CYS A 172 -18.14 -17.49 -27.88
C CYS A 172 -18.90 -16.15 -28.00
N LYS A 173 -19.85 -15.90 -27.10
CA LYS A 173 -20.50 -14.58 -26.99
C LYS A 173 -19.60 -13.62 -26.22
N LEU A 174 -19.79 -12.31 -26.45
CA LEU A 174 -19.01 -11.27 -25.77
C LEU A 174 -19.03 -11.40 -24.24
N ASN A 175 -20.19 -11.71 -23.64
CA ASN A 175 -20.29 -11.86 -22.18
C ASN A 175 -19.52 -13.08 -21.65
N ASP A 176 -19.51 -14.18 -22.39
CA ASP A 176 -18.77 -15.38 -22.03
C ASP A 176 -17.26 -15.12 -22.11
N LEU A 177 -16.83 -14.39 -23.14
CA LEU A 177 -15.43 -13.96 -23.30
C LEU A 177 -14.99 -13.03 -22.18
N LYS A 178 -15.84 -12.08 -21.77
CA LYS A 178 -15.56 -11.21 -20.61
C LYS A 178 -15.44 -12.02 -19.32
N LEU A 179 -16.35 -12.97 -19.08
CA LEU A 179 -16.28 -13.82 -17.89
C LEU A 179 -14.98 -14.64 -17.87
N LEU A 180 -14.60 -15.23 -19.00
CA LEU A 180 -13.37 -15.98 -19.17
C LEU A 180 -12.13 -15.11 -18.88
N LEU A 181 -12.05 -13.94 -19.52
CA LEU A 181 -10.92 -13.03 -19.36
C LEU A 181 -10.85 -12.40 -17.95
N SER A 182 -11.98 -12.21 -17.26
CA SER A 182 -11.99 -11.67 -15.89
C SER A 182 -11.25 -12.55 -14.88
N GLN A 183 -11.08 -13.85 -15.20
CA GLN A 183 -10.34 -14.79 -14.36
C GLN A 183 -8.83 -14.73 -14.63
N HIS A 184 -8.42 -14.21 -15.80
CA HIS A 184 -7.03 -14.10 -16.20
C HIS A 184 -6.30 -13.01 -15.41
N ALA A 185 -5.02 -13.24 -15.08
CA ALA A 185 -4.20 -12.30 -14.31
C ALA A 185 -4.13 -10.89 -14.94
N ALA A 186 -4.20 -10.81 -16.27
CA ALA A 186 -4.23 -9.56 -17.03
C ALA A 186 -5.41 -8.62 -16.70
N PHE A 187 -6.56 -9.18 -16.32
CA PHE A 187 -7.79 -8.43 -16.03
C PHE A 187 -8.21 -8.53 -14.57
N LYS A 188 -7.46 -9.24 -13.74
CA LYS A 188 -7.61 -9.16 -12.28
C LYS A 188 -7.18 -7.78 -11.82
N SER A 189 -7.95 -7.17 -10.95
CA SER A 189 -7.61 -5.90 -10.32
C SER A 189 -6.47 -6.10 -9.32
N VAL A 190 -5.23 -6.09 -9.81
CA VAL A 190 -4.04 -6.12 -8.95
C VAL A 190 -3.75 -4.70 -8.47
N SER A 191 -3.65 -4.52 -7.16
CA SER A 191 -3.38 -3.22 -6.56
C SER A 191 -2.00 -2.70 -6.95
N LYS A 192 -1.82 -1.37 -6.99
CA LYS A 192 -0.49 -0.75 -7.23
C LYS A 192 0.54 -1.21 -6.19
N LEU A 193 0.10 -1.48 -4.97
CA LEU A 193 0.95 -1.95 -3.88
C LEU A 193 1.45 -3.38 -4.14
N GLU A 194 0.60 -4.29 -4.62
CA GLU A 194 1.03 -5.64 -5.00
C GLU A 194 2.04 -5.62 -6.14
N LYS A 195 1.79 -4.79 -7.18
CA LYS A 195 2.74 -4.63 -8.28
C LYS A 195 4.11 -4.16 -7.77
N LEU A 196 4.11 -3.13 -6.92
CA LEU A 196 5.33 -2.63 -6.29
C LEU A 196 6.01 -3.70 -5.43
N ALA A 197 5.27 -4.46 -4.63
CA ALA A 197 5.85 -5.47 -3.76
C ALA A 197 6.50 -6.62 -4.55
N ALA A 198 5.88 -7.03 -5.66
CA ALA A 198 6.44 -8.02 -6.56
C ALA A 198 7.79 -7.58 -7.17
N GLU A 199 7.96 -6.30 -7.52
CA GLU A 199 9.24 -5.75 -8.01
C GLU A 199 10.39 -5.94 -7.00
N TYR A 200 10.07 -6.00 -5.70
CA TYR A 200 11.04 -6.17 -4.62
C TYR A 200 11.03 -7.59 -4.03
N ASN A 201 10.32 -8.54 -4.66
CA ASN A 201 10.12 -9.90 -4.16
C ASN A 201 9.56 -9.95 -2.71
N ILE A 202 8.59 -9.09 -2.43
CA ILE A 202 7.92 -8.99 -1.13
C ILE A 202 6.48 -9.48 -1.27
N LYS A 203 6.06 -10.35 -0.36
CA LYS A 203 4.67 -10.83 -0.32
C LYS A 203 3.79 -9.81 0.40
N ILE A 204 2.64 -9.49 -0.19
CA ILE A 204 1.60 -8.67 0.44
C ILE A 204 0.44 -9.56 0.88
N ILE A 205 -0.06 -9.33 2.09
CA ILE A 205 -1.34 -9.87 2.55
C ILE A 205 -2.24 -8.71 2.94
N PHE A 206 -3.43 -8.68 2.36
CA PHE A 206 -4.45 -7.72 2.71
C PHE A 206 -5.30 -8.25 3.86
N THR A 207 -5.48 -7.45 4.91
CA THR A 207 -6.39 -7.79 6.00
C THR A 207 -7.85 -7.73 5.52
N PRO A 208 -8.77 -8.52 6.09
CA PRO A 208 -10.18 -8.46 5.73
C PRO A 208 -10.76 -7.05 5.87
N LYS A 209 -11.62 -6.66 4.93
CA LYS A 209 -12.27 -5.34 4.94
C LYS A 209 -13.11 -5.19 6.20
N TYR A 210 -13.06 -4.00 6.81
CA TYR A 210 -13.84 -3.64 8.01
C TYR A 210 -13.47 -4.41 9.29
N HIS A 211 -12.32 -5.11 9.29
CA HIS A 211 -11.81 -5.86 10.44
C HIS A 211 -10.52 -5.25 10.97
N CYS A 212 -10.59 -4.03 11.51
CA CYS A 212 -9.41 -3.32 12.02
C CYS A 212 -8.69 -4.07 13.16
N GLU A 213 -9.39 -4.95 13.88
CA GLU A 213 -8.84 -5.83 14.91
C GLU A 213 -7.83 -6.85 14.38
N THR A 214 -7.86 -7.12 13.07
CA THR A 214 -6.92 -8.03 12.38
C THR A 214 -5.66 -7.29 11.91
N ASN A 215 -5.58 -5.97 12.02
CA ASN A 215 -4.40 -5.22 11.63
C ASN A 215 -3.62 -4.71 12.86
N PRO A 216 -2.42 -5.28 13.18
CA PRO A 216 -1.65 -4.89 14.36
C PRO A 216 -1.36 -3.38 14.46
N ILE A 217 -1.23 -2.65 13.34
CA ILE A 217 -0.98 -1.20 13.37
C ILE A 217 -2.12 -0.41 13.99
N GLU A 218 -3.37 -0.89 13.85
CA GLU A 218 -4.54 -0.26 14.45
C GLU A 218 -4.50 -0.36 15.97
N GLY A 219 -3.97 -1.46 16.50
CA GLY A 219 -3.70 -1.62 17.93
C GLY A 219 -2.66 -0.61 18.45
N TYR A 220 -1.61 -0.33 17.66
CA TYR A 220 -0.65 0.73 17.97
C TYR A 220 -1.33 2.11 18.01
N TRP A 221 -2.09 2.46 16.97
CA TRP A 221 -2.78 3.74 16.93
C TRP A 221 -3.80 3.90 18.05
N CYS A 222 -4.52 2.83 18.41
CA CYS A 222 -5.42 2.83 19.55
C CYS A 222 -4.67 3.13 20.86
N HIS A 223 -3.56 2.44 21.13
CA HIS A 223 -2.73 2.66 22.33
C HIS A 223 -2.16 4.08 22.38
N SER A 224 -1.61 4.56 21.26
CA SER A 224 -1.04 5.90 21.15
C SER A 224 -2.09 7.00 21.34
N LYS A 225 -3.27 6.86 20.72
CA LYS A 225 -4.40 7.80 20.90
C LYS A 225 -4.87 7.83 22.35
N GLN A 226 -4.95 6.69 23.02
CA GLN A 226 -5.31 6.63 24.45
C GLN A 226 -4.27 7.32 25.33
N TYR A 227 -2.98 7.12 25.07
CA TYR A 227 -1.91 7.81 25.79
C TYR A 227 -2.04 9.33 25.62
N ILE A 228 -2.14 9.80 24.38
CA ILE A 228 -2.27 11.23 24.07
C ILE A 228 -3.49 11.84 24.75
N ARG A 229 -4.66 11.20 24.68
CA ARG A 229 -5.90 11.68 25.32
C ARG A 229 -5.77 11.87 26.83
N LYS A 230 -4.99 11.02 27.50
CA LYS A 230 -4.78 11.09 28.96
C LYS A 230 -3.81 12.19 29.39
N HIS A 231 -2.92 12.64 28.49
CA HIS A 231 -1.83 13.57 28.83
C HIS A 231 -1.92 14.90 28.07
N THR A 232 -2.87 15.05 27.16
CA THR A 232 -3.06 16.27 26.38
C THR A 232 -3.93 17.28 27.12
N ILE A 233 -3.55 18.54 27.01
CA ILE A 233 -4.38 19.71 27.37
C ILE A 233 -5.02 20.35 26.12
N GLN A 234 -5.12 19.59 25.03
CA GLN A 234 -5.62 20.05 23.72
C GLN A 234 -4.79 21.17 23.08
N SER A 235 -3.52 21.30 23.45
CA SER A 235 -2.55 22.20 22.80
C SER A 235 -1.77 21.48 21.70
N PHE A 236 -1.64 22.11 20.53
CA PHE A 236 -0.84 21.59 19.42
C PHE A 236 0.64 21.39 19.78
N GLN A 237 1.23 22.34 20.53
CA GLN A 237 2.62 22.22 20.98
C GLN A 237 2.81 21.09 21.98
N LYS A 238 1.78 20.78 22.78
CA LYS A 238 1.82 19.59 23.65
C LYS A 238 1.63 18.31 22.84
N LEU A 239 0.81 18.33 21.77
CA LEU A 239 0.64 17.19 20.90
C LEU A 239 1.95 16.77 20.21
N THR A 240 2.75 17.71 19.72
CA THR A 240 4.04 17.41 19.08
C THR A 240 5.02 16.70 20.04
N THR A 241 4.99 17.02 21.34
CA THR A 241 5.84 16.35 22.34
C THR A 241 5.25 15.03 22.83
N LEU A 242 3.92 14.90 22.88
CA LEU A 242 3.26 13.66 23.29
C LEU A 242 3.35 12.53 22.26
N MET A 243 3.49 12.84 20.97
CA MET A 243 3.64 11.83 19.91
C MET A 243 4.85 10.90 20.14
N PRO A 244 6.09 11.40 20.28
CA PRO A 244 7.24 10.55 20.58
C PRO A 244 7.14 9.88 21.95
N GLU A 245 6.55 10.53 22.96
CA GLU A 245 6.29 9.91 24.27
C GLU A 245 5.34 8.70 24.16
N ALA A 246 4.27 8.81 23.37
CA ALA A 246 3.32 7.73 23.13
C ALA A 246 4.00 6.55 22.43
N LYS A 247 4.84 6.82 21.41
CA LYS A 247 5.65 5.81 20.70
C LYS A 247 6.61 5.11 21.66
N ALA A 248 7.31 5.85 22.52
CA ALA A 248 8.18 5.30 23.56
C ALA A 248 7.41 4.44 24.57
N ASN A 249 6.23 4.89 25.02
CA ASN A 249 5.37 4.12 25.94
C ASN A 249 4.93 2.78 25.34
N PHE A 250 4.59 2.78 24.04
CA PHE A 250 4.22 1.57 23.31
C PHE A 250 5.37 0.56 23.22
N ILE A 251 6.60 1.04 22.96
CA ILE A 251 7.82 0.23 22.93
C ILE A 251 8.09 -0.36 24.31
N GLN A 252 8.13 0.48 25.35
CA GLN A 252 8.45 0.07 26.72
C GLN A 252 7.48 -0.99 27.25
N LYS A 253 6.19 -0.88 26.94
CA LYS A 253 5.16 -1.84 27.35
C LYS A 253 5.11 -3.10 26.48
N GLN A 254 5.95 -3.19 25.44
CA GLN A 254 6.02 -4.30 24.50
C GLN A 254 4.65 -4.69 23.92
N VAL A 255 3.78 -3.69 23.68
CA VAL A 255 2.39 -3.93 23.26
C VAL A 255 2.33 -4.64 21.91
N HIS A 256 3.25 -4.33 21.00
CA HIS A 256 3.40 -4.98 19.70
C HIS A 256 3.45 -6.51 19.76
N LEU A 257 4.15 -7.11 20.75
CA LEU A 257 4.23 -8.57 20.89
C LEU A 257 2.85 -9.17 21.14
N LYS A 258 2.00 -8.50 21.93
CA LYS A 258 0.64 -8.95 22.20
C LYS A 258 -0.24 -8.84 20.95
N LEU A 259 -0.08 -7.76 20.17
CA LEU A 259 -0.83 -7.51 18.94
C LEU A 259 -0.50 -8.56 17.86
N PHE A 260 0.78 -8.82 17.61
CA PHE A 260 1.18 -9.84 16.64
C PHE A 260 0.82 -11.26 17.08
N ARG A 261 0.90 -11.59 18.37
CA ARG A 261 0.42 -12.89 18.89
C ARG A 261 -1.08 -13.08 18.67
N ARG A 262 -1.88 -12.01 18.81
CA ARG A 262 -3.32 -12.07 18.53
C ARG A 262 -3.58 -12.32 17.05
N PHE A 263 -2.86 -11.61 16.17
CA PHE A 263 -2.95 -11.78 14.72
C PHE A 263 -2.63 -13.22 14.27
N TRP A 264 -1.53 -13.80 14.73
CA TRP A 264 -1.18 -15.17 14.33
C TRP A 264 -2.14 -16.24 14.85
N ARG A 265 -2.77 -16.02 16.01
CA ARG A 265 -3.80 -16.93 16.52
C ARG A 265 -5.08 -16.92 15.67
N THR A 266 -5.37 -15.83 14.98
CA THR A 266 -6.56 -15.72 14.13
C THR A 266 -6.34 -16.25 12.72
N GLU A 267 -5.10 -16.29 12.23
CA GLU A 267 -4.78 -16.69 10.84
C GLU A 267 -4.27 -18.14 10.70
N CYS A 268 -3.87 -18.80 11.79
CA CYS A 268 -3.37 -20.19 11.79
C CYS A 268 -4.38 -21.23 12.33
N CYS A 269 -5.67 -20.90 12.35
CA CYS A 269 -6.76 -21.81 12.69
C CYS A 269 -7.53 -22.23 11.44
#